data_AF-A0A673AWL0-F1
#
_entry.id   AF-A0A673AWL0-F1
#
_cell.length_a   1.000
_cell.length_b   1.000
_cell.length_c   1.000
_cell.angle_alpha   90.00
_cell.angle_beta   90.00
_cell.angle_gamma   90.00
#
_symmetry.space_group_name_H-M   'P 1'
#
loop_
_entity.id
_entity.type
_entity.pdbx_description
1 polymer ?
#
loop_
_entity_poly.entity_id
_entity_poly.type
_entity_poly.pdbx_seq_one_letter_code
_entity_poly.pdbx_strand_id
1 'polypeptide(L)'
;MPLSYKRSVTEYIHYQIIMAAWDLSVTVVDLGPDAPPVTLSVTSDLHVGGVILKLVEKTQIKRDWSDHALWWEQKQKWLLRTAWTLEKYEIHADARLLFIPQHKPLRLGLPNGITLRLLASFSSPVFQTVMGICRMLNIRHPEELSLLRPVEEKKKKKDKDSAEEIYDLTEVPLSSASRPCLYNGMPAHFADSPQMEAIYKMLSITQPPPAPEVIAKQYRPASVVDKAHINGRWLDSSRCLMQQGIQENDRVWLRFKYFAFYDIEPKYDVVRLAQLYEQARWAILLEDIDCTEEEMMLFGALQYHISKVSQSEPQLMSTSAAMDDLDSALQSLEVKLEGESSSASEITNQQLSNVTVCFRPKRLTLKGYKQYWFKFQDTSISYFKSKEESIGEPIQQINLKGCEVAPDVNVTASKFLIRLLIPAPEGMNEVYLRCENEQQYAQWMAGCRLASKGKSLADNSFQSEIQSIRSFLAMQKTNAGSHGNAHAADESINTHSLVSPRYHKKYKAKQLTPRILDAYQNVAQLSLTDAVMRFLQIWQALPDFGLSYVVVR
;
A
#
# COMPACT_ATOMS: atom_id res chain seq x y z
N MET A 1 77.00 36.31 -12.73
CA MET A 1 77.20 34.97 -12.15
C MET A 1 75.97 34.61 -11.33
N PRO A 2 75.30 33.47 -11.55
CA PRO A 2 74.06 33.12 -10.86
C PRO A 2 74.35 32.57 -9.44
N LEU A 3 73.51 32.92 -8.46
CA LEU A 3 73.54 32.29 -7.15
C LEU A 3 73.03 30.85 -7.25
N SER A 4 73.76 29.92 -6.63
CA SER A 4 73.39 28.51 -6.57
C SER A 4 72.21 28.30 -5.61
N TYR A 5 71.05 27.95 -6.16
CA TYR A 5 69.89 27.52 -5.38
C TYR A 5 70.14 26.10 -4.86
N LYS A 6 70.80 25.97 -3.71
CA LYS A 6 70.77 24.73 -2.91
C LYS A 6 69.35 24.56 -2.36
N ARG A 7 68.46 23.96 -3.15
CA ARG A 7 67.24 23.34 -2.61
C ARG A 7 67.68 22.29 -1.59
N SER A 8 67.31 22.50 -0.33
CA SER A 8 67.61 21.57 0.74
C SER A 8 66.82 20.29 0.52
N VAL A 9 67.46 19.14 0.73
CA VAL A 9 66.84 17.81 0.68
C VAL A 9 65.65 17.70 1.66
N THR A 10 65.57 18.61 2.64
CA THR A 10 64.48 18.78 3.59
C THR A 10 63.12 19.09 2.95
N GLU A 11 63.05 19.76 1.79
CA GLU A 11 61.75 20.02 1.11
C GLU A 11 61.10 18.75 0.53
N TYR A 12 61.87 17.67 0.31
CA TYR A 12 61.33 16.39 -0.16
C TYR A 12 60.75 15.50 0.95
N ILE A 13 60.98 15.83 2.23
CA ILE A 13 60.51 15.04 3.38
C ILE A 13 59.03 15.34 3.71
N HIS A 14 58.45 16.42 3.17
CA HIS A 14 57.06 16.81 3.43
C HIS A 14 56.01 16.11 2.54
N TYR A 15 56.42 15.20 1.65
CA TYR A 15 55.52 14.45 0.76
C TYR A 15 55.73 12.92 0.78
N GLN A 16 56.24 12.39 1.90
CA GLN A 16 56.27 10.95 2.17
C GLN A 16 55.94 10.65 3.65
N ILE A 17 54.74 11.04 4.07
CA ILE A 17 54.07 10.26 5.13
C ILE A 17 53.76 8.91 4.49
N ILE A 18 54.64 7.93 4.71
CA ILE A 18 54.29 6.51 4.54
C ILE A 18 53.19 6.27 5.57
N MET A 19 51.93 6.32 5.13
CA MET A 19 50.80 6.08 6.02
C MET A 19 50.91 4.65 6.51
N ALA A 20 51.28 4.49 7.79
CA ALA A 20 51.55 3.20 8.37
C ALA A 20 50.30 2.33 8.25
N ALA A 21 50.44 1.15 7.64
CA ALA A 21 49.37 0.19 7.58
C ALA A 21 49.10 -0.34 9.00
N TRP A 22 47.82 -0.40 9.38
CA TRP A 22 47.36 -0.87 10.67
C TRP A 22 46.21 -1.87 10.49
N ASP A 23 45.96 -2.65 11.53
CA ASP A 23 45.02 -3.76 11.49
C ASP A 23 43.64 -3.32 12.01
N LEU A 24 42.65 -3.32 11.13
CA LEU A 24 41.24 -3.05 11.41
C LEU A 24 40.48 -4.35 11.69
N SER A 25 39.76 -4.41 12.80
CA SER A 25 38.96 -5.58 13.18
C SER A 25 37.50 -5.43 12.75
N VAL A 26 36.99 -6.37 11.95
CA VAL A 26 35.61 -6.36 11.46
C VAL A 26 34.92 -7.71 11.72
N THR A 27 33.85 -7.72 12.51
CA THR A 27 33.02 -8.92 12.73
C THR A 27 31.97 -9.02 11.62
N VAL A 28 31.97 -10.13 10.87
CA VAL A 28 30.95 -10.42 9.85
C VAL A 28 29.88 -11.31 10.48
N VAL A 29 28.71 -10.77 10.78
CA VAL A 29 27.66 -11.48 11.55
C VAL A 29 27.13 -12.71 10.82
N ASP A 30 27.15 -12.70 9.48
CA ASP A 30 26.78 -13.84 8.64
C ASP A 30 27.71 -15.07 8.78
N LEU A 31 28.88 -14.94 9.39
CA LEU A 31 29.75 -16.07 9.72
C LEU A 31 29.28 -16.83 10.98
N GLY A 32 28.28 -16.30 11.70
CA GLY A 32 27.78 -16.84 12.96
C GLY A 32 28.37 -16.15 14.20
N PRO A 33 27.76 -16.33 15.38
CA PRO A 33 28.14 -15.62 16.61
C PRO A 33 29.51 -16.01 17.16
N ASP A 34 29.96 -17.24 16.88
CA ASP A 34 31.24 -17.79 17.35
C ASP A 34 32.42 -17.50 16.39
N ALA A 35 32.18 -16.83 15.26
CA ALA A 35 33.21 -16.54 14.28
C ALA A 35 34.14 -15.42 14.77
N PRO A 36 35.48 -15.61 14.70
CA PRO A 36 36.43 -14.57 15.09
C PRO A 36 36.36 -13.37 14.12
N PRO A 37 36.59 -12.13 14.60
CA PRO A 37 36.65 -10.96 13.73
C PRO A 37 37.70 -11.09 12.63
N VAL A 38 37.37 -10.63 11.43
CA VAL A 38 38.28 -10.58 10.29
C VAL A 38 39.18 -9.35 10.43
N THR A 39 40.48 -9.58 10.62
CA THR A 39 41.50 -8.52 10.64
C THR A 39 41.89 -8.11 9.23
N LEU A 40 41.86 -6.80 8.92
CA LEU A 40 42.23 -6.23 7.63
C LEU A 40 43.37 -5.23 7.78
N SER A 41 44.44 -5.40 7.02
CA SER A 41 45.51 -4.39 6.94
C SER A 41 45.07 -3.24 6.03
N VAL A 42 44.96 -2.04 6.63
CA VAL A 42 44.40 -0.83 6.03
C VAL A 42 45.28 0.39 6.31
N THR A 43 45.09 1.44 5.51
CA THR A 43 45.69 2.77 5.70
C THR A 43 44.55 3.77 5.94
N SER A 44 44.82 4.90 6.60
CA SER A 44 43.75 5.81 7.03
C SER A 44 43.07 6.56 5.86
N ASP A 45 43.74 6.67 4.71
CA ASP A 45 43.20 7.18 3.44
C ASP A 45 42.29 6.17 2.71
N LEU A 46 42.28 4.89 3.11
CA LEU A 46 41.39 3.90 2.52
C LEU A 46 39.92 4.31 2.76
N HIS A 47 39.13 4.27 1.69
CA HIS A 47 37.71 4.58 1.74
C HIS A 47 36.88 3.37 2.18
N VAL A 48 35.73 3.63 2.81
CA VAL A 48 34.85 2.59 3.39
C VAL A 48 34.47 1.51 2.36
N GLY A 49 34.23 1.88 1.10
CA GLY A 49 33.98 0.92 0.01
C GLY A 49 35.17 -0.04 -0.22
N GLY A 50 36.40 0.47 -0.17
CA GLY A 50 37.62 -0.35 -0.29
C GLY A 50 37.85 -1.27 0.91
N VAL A 51 37.39 -0.89 2.11
CA VAL A 51 37.36 -1.79 3.27
C VAL A 51 36.37 -2.93 3.04
N ILE A 52 35.17 -2.64 2.53
CA ILE A 52 34.15 -3.66 2.22
C ILE A 52 34.65 -4.60 1.12
N LEU A 53 35.30 -4.10 0.07
CA LEU A 53 35.90 -4.93 -0.98
C LEU A 53 36.96 -5.88 -0.41
N LYS A 54 37.94 -5.37 0.35
CA LYS A 54 38.94 -6.20 1.05
C LYS A 54 38.32 -7.24 1.98
N LEU A 55 37.21 -6.90 2.65
CA LEU A 55 36.50 -7.81 3.55
C LEU A 55 35.84 -8.98 2.79
N VAL A 56 35.13 -8.67 1.70
CA VAL A 56 34.48 -9.69 0.85
C VAL A 56 35.52 -10.57 0.16
N GLU A 57 36.61 -9.98 -0.36
CA GLU A 57 37.75 -10.72 -0.91
C GLU A 57 38.40 -11.64 0.14
N LYS A 58 38.54 -11.20 1.40
CA LYS A 58 39.16 -12.02 2.45
C LYS A 58 38.25 -13.12 2.99
N THR A 59 36.93 -12.93 2.98
CA THR A 59 35.97 -13.96 3.41
C THR A 59 35.75 -15.05 2.36
N GLN A 60 35.99 -14.79 1.07
CA GLN A 60 35.84 -15.75 -0.05
C GLN A 60 34.41 -16.33 -0.22
N ILE A 61 33.40 -15.71 0.41
CA ILE A 61 32.00 -16.16 0.31
C ILE A 61 31.32 -15.50 -0.88
N LYS A 62 30.94 -16.32 -1.87
CA LYS A 62 30.13 -15.91 -3.02
C LYS A 62 28.66 -15.82 -2.64
N ARG A 63 28.20 -14.60 -2.35
CA ARG A 63 26.78 -14.26 -2.14
C ARG A 63 26.53 -12.80 -2.50
N ASP A 64 25.27 -12.37 -2.46
CA ASP A 64 24.95 -10.95 -2.49
C ASP A 64 25.27 -10.27 -1.15
N TRP A 65 25.95 -9.14 -1.23
CA TRP A 65 26.34 -8.27 -0.11
C TRP A 65 25.78 -6.84 -0.29
N SER A 66 24.87 -6.62 -1.25
CA SER A 66 24.32 -5.31 -1.63
C SER A 66 23.63 -4.57 -0.48
N ASP A 67 22.99 -5.31 0.44
CA ASP A 67 22.34 -4.75 1.62
C ASP A 67 23.28 -4.51 2.81
N HIS A 68 24.49 -5.08 2.78
CA HIS A 68 25.40 -5.02 3.93
C HIS A 68 26.14 -3.69 4.03
N ALA A 69 26.26 -3.19 5.25
CA ALA A 69 27.07 -2.01 5.56
C ALA A 69 27.83 -2.20 6.86
N LEU A 70 28.83 -1.33 7.08
CA LEU A 70 29.61 -1.30 8.31
C LEU A 70 28.90 -0.44 9.36
N TRP A 71 28.70 -1.03 10.54
CA TRP A 71 28.21 -0.37 11.74
C TRP A 71 29.34 -0.24 12.75
N TRP A 72 29.55 0.97 13.26
CA TRP A 72 30.48 1.23 14.34
C TRP A 72 29.77 1.16 15.68
N GLU A 73 30.07 0.14 16.47
CA GLU A 73 29.43 -0.11 17.76
C GLU A 73 29.70 1.00 18.77
N GLN A 74 30.97 1.39 18.98
CA GLN A 74 31.32 2.34 20.04
C GLN A 74 30.74 3.75 19.82
N LYS A 75 30.63 4.23 18.57
CA LYS A 75 29.99 5.51 18.23
C LYS A 75 28.51 5.39 17.81
N GLN A 76 27.92 4.18 17.85
CA GLN A 76 26.54 3.88 17.42
C GLN A 76 26.20 4.52 16.05
N LYS A 77 27.00 4.23 15.03
CA LYS A 77 26.93 4.94 13.74
C LYS A 77 27.15 4.02 12.53
N TRP A 78 26.29 4.14 11.53
CA TRP A 78 26.46 3.49 10.23
C TRP A 78 27.46 4.25 9.33
N LEU A 79 28.30 3.51 8.62
CA LEU A 79 29.30 4.02 7.69
C LEU A 79 28.79 3.96 6.24
N LEU A 80 27.69 4.66 5.95
CA LEU A 80 27.00 4.56 4.66
C LEU A 80 27.68 5.32 3.51
N ARG A 81 28.63 6.23 3.79
CA ARG A 81 29.34 6.99 2.75
C ARG A 81 30.57 6.20 2.29
N THR A 82 30.36 5.26 1.38
CA THR A 82 31.42 4.37 0.82
C THR A 82 32.66 5.11 0.29
N ALA A 83 32.48 6.33 -0.24
CA ALA A 83 33.57 7.17 -0.76
C ALA A 83 34.34 7.99 0.30
N TRP A 84 33.96 7.95 1.59
CA TRP A 84 34.70 8.64 2.66
C TRP A 84 35.83 7.76 3.19
N THR A 85 36.96 8.38 3.53
CA THR A 85 38.13 7.71 4.13
C THR A 85 37.89 7.31 5.58
N LEU A 86 38.65 6.32 6.07
CA LEU A 86 38.65 5.94 7.48
C LEU A 86 39.04 7.13 8.38
N GLU A 87 40.03 7.91 7.96
CA GLU A 87 40.45 9.17 8.60
C GLU A 87 39.30 10.18 8.72
N LYS A 88 38.51 10.37 7.66
CA LYS A 88 37.34 11.29 7.67
C LYS A 88 36.22 10.83 8.59
N TYR A 89 36.14 9.53 8.89
CA TYR A 89 35.26 8.98 9.92
C TYR A 89 35.92 8.94 11.31
N GLU A 90 37.21 9.27 11.44
CA GLU A 90 38.04 9.15 12.66
C GLU A 90 38.17 7.69 13.15
N ILE A 91 38.22 6.73 12.23
CA ILE A 91 38.33 5.30 12.54
C ILE A 91 39.80 4.93 12.69
N HIS A 92 40.13 4.28 13.81
CA HIS A 92 41.46 3.85 14.20
C HIS A 92 41.44 2.33 14.54
N ALA A 93 42.60 1.76 14.90
CA ALA A 93 42.77 0.31 15.11
C ALA A 93 41.94 -0.29 16.26
N ASP A 94 41.43 0.53 17.19
CA ASP A 94 40.56 0.13 18.30
C ASP A 94 39.07 0.08 17.93
N ALA A 95 38.69 0.55 16.74
CA ALA A 95 37.31 0.55 16.28
C ALA A 95 36.78 -0.89 16.08
N ARG A 96 35.61 -1.16 16.65
CA ARG A 96 34.87 -2.42 16.47
C ARG A 96 33.77 -2.18 15.45
N LEU A 97 33.99 -2.72 14.25
CA LEU A 97 33.02 -2.63 13.17
C LEU A 97 32.29 -3.96 13.01
N LEU A 98 30.97 -3.90 12.89
CA LEU A 98 30.14 -5.02 12.48
C LEU A 98 29.79 -4.85 11.01
N PHE A 99 30.00 -5.88 10.20
CA PHE A 99 29.46 -5.95 8.83
C PHE A 99 28.16 -6.74 8.87
N ILE A 100 27.05 -6.05 8.61
CA ILE A 100 25.68 -6.52 8.84
C ILE A 100 24.71 -6.01 7.76
N PRO A 101 23.63 -6.75 7.48
CA PRO A 101 22.55 -6.27 6.63
C PRO A 101 21.87 -5.04 7.24
N GLN A 102 21.53 -4.08 6.38
CA GLN A 102 20.84 -2.85 6.75
C GLN A 102 19.33 -3.05 6.91
N HIS A 103 18.75 -3.98 6.17
CA HIS A 103 17.36 -4.36 6.29
C HIS A 103 17.23 -5.64 7.11
N LYS A 104 16.38 -5.58 8.13
CA LYS A 104 16.20 -6.65 9.11
C LYS A 104 14.71 -6.88 9.37
N PRO A 105 14.29 -8.13 9.66
CA PRO A 105 12.94 -8.41 10.10
C PRO A 105 12.55 -7.60 11.32
N LEU A 106 11.36 -7.01 11.30
CA LEU A 106 10.76 -6.20 12.37
C LEU A 106 9.31 -6.65 12.55
N ARG A 107 8.84 -6.79 13.79
CA ARG A 107 7.43 -7.06 14.09
C ARG A 107 6.68 -5.74 14.29
N LEU A 108 5.81 -5.41 13.34
CA LEU A 108 5.03 -4.20 13.32
C LEU A 108 3.59 -4.49 13.80
N GLY A 109 3.26 -4.06 15.02
CA GLY A 109 1.88 -4.05 15.50
C GLY A 109 1.11 -2.87 14.91
N LEU A 110 -0.05 -3.14 14.32
CA LEU A 110 -0.91 -2.12 13.70
C LEU A 110 -2.02 -1.62 14.65
N PRO A 111 -2.75 -0.54 14.31
CA PRO A 111 -3.90 -0.08 15.08
C PRO A 111 -5.04 -1.10 15.16
N ASN A 112 -5.29 -1.87 14.09
CA ASN A 112 -6.30 -2.93 14.05
C ASN A 112 -5.98 -4.16 14.94
N GLY A 113 -4.81 -4.18 15.60
CA GLY A 113 -4.39 -5.25 16.50
C GLY A 113 -3.58 -6.38 15.84
N ILE A 114 -3.49 -6.42 14.50
CA ILE A 114 -2.64 -7.38 13.79
C ILE A 114 -1.16 -7.05 13.93
N THR A 115 -0.32 -8.09 14.02
CA THR A 115 1.14 -7.97 13.94
C THR A 115 1.63 -8.49 12.58
N LEU A 116 2.35 -7.65 11.84
CA LEU A 116 3.06 -8.01 10.61
C LEU A 116 4.54 -8.27 10.91
N ARG A 117 5.19 -9.19 10.20
CA ARG A 117 6.65 -9.35 10.18
C ARG A 117 7.15 -8.89 8.82
N LEU A 118 7.99 -7.87 8.76
CA LEU A 118 8.42 -7.22 7.52
C LEU A 118 9.89 -6.82 7.57
N LEU A 119 10.53 -6.63 6.41
CA LEU A 119 11.86 -6.04 6.36
C LEU A 119 11.77 -4.51 6.53
N ALA A 120 12.49 -3.98 7.51
CA ALA A 120 12.60 -2.55 7.77
C ALA A 120 14.06 -2.09 7.69
N SER A 121 14.30 -0.83 7.31
CA SER A 121 15.66 -0.26 7.31
C SER A 121 16.10 0.11 8.72
N PHE A 122 17.18 -0.50 9.19
CA PHE A 122 17.84 -0.20 10.48
C PHE A 122 18.99 0.81 10.34
N SER A 123 19.34 1.19 9.10
CA SER A 123 20.34 2.21 8.77
C SER A 123 19.74 3.59 8.48
N SER A 124 18.53 3.64 7.91
CA SER A 124 17.81 4.90 7.64
C SER A 124 17.23 5.53 8.91
N PRO A 125 17.06 6.87 8.97
CA PRO A 125 16.29 7.53 10.00
C PRO A 125 14.86 6.97 10.08
N VAL A 126 14.29 6.87 11.29
CA VAL A 126 12.95 6.28 11.52
C VAL A 126 11.88 6.93 10.64
N PHE A 127 11.95 8.22 10.32
CA PHE A 127 11.04 8.85 9.35
C PHE A 127 11.05 8.16 7.98
N GLN A 128 12.22 7.91 7.41
CA GLN A 128 12.37 7.22 6.12
C GLN A 128 11.96 5.75 6.22
N THR A 129 12.23 5.09 7.35
CA THR A 129 11.76 3.72 7.60
C THR A 129 10.23 3.66 7.67
N VAL A 130 9.56 4.64 8.29
CA VAL A 130 8.10 4.78 8.30
C VAL A 130 7.56 5.03 6.89
N MET A 131 8.19 5.92 6.10
CA MET A 131 7.80 6.13 4.69
C MET A 131 7.86 4.83 3.88
N GLY A 132 8.89 4.00 4.06
CA GLY A 132 9.02 2.69 3.41
C GLY A 132 7.91 1.72 3.84
N ILE A 133 7.66 1.61 5.14
CA ILE A 133 6.59 0.78 5.72
C ILE A 133 5.22 1.21 5.19
N CYS A 134 4.88 2.49 5.28
CA CYS A 134 3.60 3.02 4.81
C CYS A 134 3.42 2.85 3.29
N ARG A 135 4.48 3.03 2.49
CA ARG A 135 4.45 2.76 1.04
C ARG A 135 4.12 1.28 0.77
N MET A 136 4.75 0.36 1.49
CA MET A 136 4.45 -1.07 1.36
C MET A 136 2.98 -1.37 1.72
N LEU A 137 2.48 -0.82 2.82
CA LEU A 137 1.12 -1.07 3.32
C LEU A 137 0.01 -0.25 2.64
N ASN A 138 0.31 0.50 1.56
CA ASN A 138 -0.62 1.41 0.88
C ASN A 138 -1.24 2.49 1.79
N ILE A 139 -0.45 3.06 2.69
CA ILE A 139 -0.85 4.16 3.59
C ILE A 139 -0.26 5.46 3.03
N ARG A 140 -1.12 6.36 2.52
CA ARG A 140 -0.73 7.73 2.16
C ARG A 140 -0.41 8.55 3.42
N HIS A 141 0.22 9.71 3.23
CA HIS A 141 0.61 10.65 4.30
C HIS A 141 1.40 10.01 5.47
N PRO A 142 2.52 9.31 5.19
CA PRO A 142 3.36 8.68 6.21
C PRO A 142 3.86 9.64 7.29
N GLU A 143 3.91 10.95 7.01
CA GLU A 143 4.24 12.01 7.95
C GLU A 143 3.30 12.11 9.15
N GLU A 144 2.08 11.59 9.05
CA GLU A 144 1.10 11.53 10.15
C GLU A 144 1.44 10.40 11.16
N LEU A 145 2.23 9.41 10.74
CA LEU A 145 2.51 8.19 11.49
C LEU A 145 3.93 8.16 12.07
N SER A 146 4.12 7.33 13.09
CA SER A 146 5.45 7.05 13.65
C SER A 146 5.49 5.68 14.34
N LEU A 147 6.68 5.32 14.82
CA LEU A 147 6.92 4.07 15.55
C LEU A 147 6.95 4.32 17.06
N LEU A 148 6.20 3.51 17.80
CA LEU A 148 6.04 3.55 19.25
C LEU A 148 6.56 2.25 19.87
N ARG A 149 7.32 2.31 20.97
CA ARG A 149 7.72 1.08 21.69
C ARG A 149 6.52 0.48 22.45
N PRO A 150 6.25 -0.83 22.31
CA PRO A 150 5.21 -1.52 23.10
C PRO A 150 5.47 -1.35 24.59
N VAL A 151 4.41 -1.27 25.40
CA VAL A 151 4.53 -1.35 26.86
C VAL A 151 5.04 -2.75 27.24
N GLU A 152 6.00 -2.81 28.17
CA GLU A 152 6.56 -4.08 28.63
C GLU A 152 5.57 -4.79 29.57
N GLU A 153 4.79 -5.71 29.01
CA GLU A 153 3.93 -6.58 29.82
C GLU A 153 4.74 -7.72 30.45
N LYS A 154 4.71 -7.80 31.78
CA LYS A 154 5.21 -8.98 32.51
C LYS A 154 4.28 -10.18 32.24
N LYS A 155 4.54 -10.90 31.14
CA LYS A 155 3.75 -12.06 30.71
C LYS A 155 3.51 -13.03 31.87
N LYS A 156 2.25 -13.22 32.25
CA LYS A 156 1.86 -14.22 33.25
C LYS A 156 2.04 -15.61 32.64
N LYS A 157 2.33 -16.59 33.49
CA LYS A 157 2.66 -17.98 33.09
C LYS A 157 1.58 -18.68 32.22
N LYS A 158 0.37 -18.13 32.16
CA LYS A 158 -0.79 -18.64 31.39
C LYS A 158 -0.97 -17.99 30.01
N ASP A 159 -0.42 -16.79 29.76
CA ASP A 159 -0.47 -16.10 28.46
C ASP A 159 0.76 -16.47 27.57
N LYS A 160 1.42 -17.60 27.86
CA LYS A 160 2.56 -18.11 27.10
C LYS A 160 2.17 -19.04 25.95
N ASP A 161 0.94 -19.58 26.00
CA ASP A 161 0.41 -20.57 25.05
C ASP A 161 -0.52 -19.96 23.98
N SER A 162 -0.89 -18.68 24.09
CA SER A 162 -1.56 -17.98 22.99
C SER A 162 -0.54 -17.60 21.93
N ALA A 163 -0.52 -18.34 20.83
CA ALA A 163 0.25 -17.97 19.64
C ALA A 163 -0.24 -16.60 19.14
N GLU A 164 0.66 -15.63 19.06
CA GLU A 164 0.38 -14.36 18.39
C GLU A 164 0.40 -14.63 16.88
N GLU A 165 -0.73 -14.41 16.19
CA GLU A 165 -0.79 -14.52 14.73
C GLU A 165 0.08 -13.42 14.12
N ILE A 166 1.12 -13.85 13.41
CA ILE A 166 2.09 -12.97 12.76
C ILE A 166 2.05 -13.28 11.26
N TYR A 167 1.73 -12.26 10.48
CA TYR A 167 1.64 -12.37 9.03
C TYR A 167 2.96 -11.91 8.41
N ASP A 168 3.61 -12.78 7.63
CA ASP A 168 4.94 -12.52 7.10
C ASP A 168 4.87 -11.79 5.74
N LEU A 169 5.64 -10.71 5.65
CA LEU A 169 5.84 -9.83 4.49
C LEU A 169 7.35 -9.61 4.24
N THR A 170 8.23 -10.45 4.81
CA THR A 170 9.69 -10.30 4.62
C THR A 170 10.15 -10.63 3.19
N GLU A 171 9.33 -11.34 2.42
CA GLU A 171 9.57 -11.60 0.98
C GLU A 171 9.17 -10.41 0.07
N VAL A 172 8.46 -9.40 0.59
CA VAL A 172 8.04 -8.24 -0.20
C VAL A 172 9.25 -7.39 -0.62
N PRO A 173 9.48 -7.14 -1.91
CA PRO A 173 10.60 -6.33 -2.36
C PRO A 173 10.55 -4.90 -1.79
N LEU A 174 11.68 -4.45 -1.24
CA LEU A 174 11.88 -3.09 -0.73
C LEU A 174 11.91 -2.10 -1.91
N SER A 175 10.74 -1.69 -2.40
CA SER A 175 10.63 -0.84 -3.57
C SER A 175 11.20 0.57 -3.32
N SER A 176 12.23 0.89 -4.09
CA SER A 176 12.86 2.22 -4.17
C SER A 176 12.04 3.22 -5.00
N ALA A 177 10.96 2.79 -5.67
CA ALA A 177 10.03 3.68 -6.35
C ALA A 177 9.31 4.59 -5.34
N SER A 178 9.05 5.84 -5.71
CA SER A 178 8.43 6.83 -4.84
C SER A 178 6.97 6.48 -4.48
N ARG A 179 6.26 5.83 -5.40
CA ARG A 179 4.87 5.35 -5.26
C ARG A 179 4.77 3.84 -5.50
N PRO A 180 3.83 3.11 -4.87
CA PRO A 180 3.53 1.73 -5.22
C PRO A 180 2.94 1.67 -6.64
N CYS A 181 3.26 0.61 -7.39
CA CYS A 181 2.45 0.24 -8.55
C CYS A 181 1.16 -0.40 -8.02
N LEU A 182 0.01 0.18 -8.35
CA LEU A 182 -1.30 -0.28 -7.91
C LEU A 182 -2.00 -1.09 -9.02
N TYR A 183 -2.79 -2.07 -8.61
CA TYR A 183 -3.64 -2.91 -9.42
C TYR A 183 -5.02 -2.98 -8.74
N ASN A 184 -6.02 -2.33 -9.32
CA ASN A 184 -7.35 -2.14 -8.72
C ASN A 184 -7.33 -1.49 -7.32
N GLY A 185 -6.39 -0.56 -7.07
CA GLY A 185 -6.21 0.10 -5.77
C GLY A 185 -5.49 -0.74 -4.71
N MET A 186 -4.88 -1.87 -5.09
CA MET A 186 -4.04 -2.73 -4.26
C MET A 186 -2.59 -2.71 -4.76
N PRO A 187 -1.55 -2.60 -3.92
CA PRO A 187 -0.17 -2.76 -4.37
C PRO A 187 0.06 -4.09 -5.09
N ALA A 188 0.82 -4.07 -6.19
CA ALA A 188 1.04 -5.25 -7.03
C ALA A 188 1.53 -6.48 -6.23
N HIS A 189 2.42 -6.30 -5.25
CA HIS A 189 2.93 -7.39 -4.41
C HIS A 189 1.86 -8.06 -3.52
N PHE A 190 0.70 -7.43 -3.32
CA PHE A 190 -0.44 -8.06 -2.67
C PHE A 190 -1.33 -8.86 -3.63
N ALA A 191 -1.25 -8.59 -4.94
CA ALA A 191 -1.94 -9.36 -5.97
C ALA A 191 -1.14 -10.60 -6.44
N ASP A 192 0.13 -10.74 -6.03
CA ASP A 192 1.01 -11.84 -6.45
C ASP A 192 0.58 -13.22 -5.92
N SER A 193 -0.14 -13.29 -4.79
CA SER A 193 -0.64 -14.56 -4.24
C SER A 193 -1.91 -14.42 -3.39
N PRO A 194 -2.76 -15.46 -3.28
CA PRO A 194 -3.97 -15.43 -2.45
C PRO A 194 -3.71 -15.17 -0.96
N GLN A 195 -2.54 -15.58 -0.46
CA GLN A 195 -2.12 -15.32 0.93
C GLN A 195 -1.87 -13.83 1.14
N MET A 196 -1.20 -13.19 0.19
CA MET A 196 -0.92 -11.76 0.22
C MET A 196 -2.18 -10.93 0.02
N GLU A 197 -3.07 -11.34 -0.88
CA GLU A 197 -4.39 -10.71 -1.08
C GLU A 197 -5.23 -10.77 0.20
N ALA A 198 -5.21 -11.90 0.91
CA ALA A 198 -5.87 -12.06 2.20
C ALA A 198 -5.29 -11.13 3.28
N ILE A 199 -3.97 -10.94 3.33
CA ILE A 199 -3.34 -9.96 4.22
C ILE A 199 -3.84 -8.55 3.88
N TYR A 200 -3.76 -8.12 2.61
CA TYR A 200 -4.21 -6.79 2.20
C TYR A 200 -5.69 -6.54 2.52
N LYS A 201 -6.55 -7.54 2.31
CA LYS A 201 -7.96 -7.48 2.67
C LYS A 201 -8.16 -7.29 4.17
N MET A 202 -7.42 -8.02 5.00
CA MET A 202 -7.43 -7.87 6.47
C MET A 202 -6.90 -6.51 6.94
N LEU A 203 -5.97 -5.89 6.20
CA LEU A 203 -5.50 -4.51 6.46
C LEU A 203 -6.52 -3.43 6.04
N SER A 204 -7.38 -3.75 5.07
CA SER A 204 -8.34 -2.84 4.42
C SER A 204 -9.73 -2.82 5.06
N ILE A 205 -10.08 -3.84 5.85
CA ILE A 205 -11.38 -3.95 6.52
C ILE A 205 -11.32 -3.56 7.99
N THR A 206 -12.41 -2.95 8.47
CA THR A 206 -12.65 -2.73 9.90
C THR A 206 -12.82 -4.06 10.62
N GLN A 207 -12.28 -4.16 11.84
CA GLN A 207 -12.35 -5.39 12.62
C GLN A 207 -13.69 -5.50 13.35
N PRO A 208 -14.18 -6.74 13.62
CA PRO A 208 -15.38 -6.93 14.41
C PRO A 208 -15.20 -6.35 15.83
N PRO A 209 -16.27 -5.88 16.50
CA PRO A 209 -16.22 -5.37 17.86
C PRO A 209 -15.52 -6.34 18.82
N PRO A 210 -14.46 -5.92 19.53
CA PRO A 210 -13.63 -6.81 20.32
C PRO A 210 -14.40 -7.35 21.53
N ALA A 211 -14.15 -8.61 21.87
CA ALA A 211 -14.78 -9.22 23.05
C ALA A 211 -14.48 -8.41 24.32
N PRO A 212 -15.44 -8.26 25.27
CA PRO A 212 -15.26 -7.46 26.48
C PRO A 212 -14.02 -7.84 27.29
N GLU A 213 -13.65 -9.12 27.28
CA GLU A 213 -12.45 -9.67 27.93
C GLU A 213 -11.15 -9.19 27.29
N VAL A 214 -11.15 -8.91 25.98
CA VAL A 214 -10.00 -8.32 25.28
C VAL A 214 -9.85 -6.86 25.70
N ILE A 215 -10.94 -6.08 25.67
CA ILE A 215 -10.93 -4.67 26.11
C ILE A 215 -10.44 -4.57 27.57
N ALA A 216 -10.89 -5.47 28.45
CA ALA A 216 -10.52 -5.49 29.86
C ALA A 216 -9.06 -5.94 30.13
N LYS A 217 -8.39 -6.58 29.17
CA LYS A 217 -6.97 -6.95 29.27
C LYS A 217 -6.02 -5.86 28.77
N GLN A 218 -6.46 -5.00 27.85
CA GLN A 218 -5.63 -3.93 27.30
C GLN A 218 -5.22 -2.91 28.36
N TYR A 219 -4.05 -2.31 28.17
CA TYR A 219 -3.62 -1.19 28.98
C TYR A 219 -4.61 -0.02 28.90
N ARG A 220 -4.92 0.59 30.05
CA ARG A 220 -5.69 1.82 30.17
C ARG A 220 -4.90 2.84 30.99
N PRO A 221 -4.72 4.07 30.52
CA PRO A 221 -4.19 5.14 31.37
C PRO A 221 -5.21 5.47 32.48
N ALA A 222 -4.78 5.43 33.74
CA ALA A 222 -5.64 5.79 34.87
C ALA A 222 -5.57 7.28 35.22
N SER A 223 -4.58 7.99 34.68
CA SER A 223 -4.31 9.41 34.93
C SER A 223 -3.70 10.11 33.71
N VAL A 224 -3.71 11.44 33.70
CA VAL A 224 -3.00 12.25 32.69
C VAL A 224 -1.49 11.98 32.68
N VAL A 225 -0.91 11.64 33.83
CA VAL A 225 0.50 11.24 33.95
C VAL A 225 0.74 9.92 33.21
N ASP A 226 -0.19 8.97 33.29
CA ASP A 226 -0.10 7.71 32.54
C ASP A 226 -0.23 7.94 31.02
N LYS A 227 -1.14 8.83 30.59
CA LYS A 227 -1.25 9.28 29.18
C LYS A 227 0.10 9.88 28.71
N ALA A 228 0.76 10.68 29.55
CA ALA A 228 2.07 11.26 29.23
C ALA A 228 3.22 10.24 29.16
N HIS A 229 3.19 9.17 29.96
CA HIS A 229 4.20 8.11 29.92
C HIS A 229 4.19 7.33 28.60
N ILE A 230 3.03 7.18 27.94
CA ILE A 230 2.94 6.58 26.59
C ILE A 230 3.73 7.43 25.58
N ASN A 231 3.58 8.75 25.62
CA ASN A 231 4.27 9.66 24.70
C ASN A 231 5.80 9.68 24.89
N GLY A 232 6.32 9.28 26.05
CA GLY A 232 7.75 9.02 26.25
C GLY A 232 8.31 7.82 25.47
N ARG A 233 7.46 7.01 24.81
CA ARG A 233 7.84 5.78 24.10
C ARG A 233 7.97 5.93 22.57
N TRP A 234 7.71 7.11 22.02
CA TRP A 234 7.88 7.38 20.59
C TRP A 234 9.36 7.28 20.19
N LEU A 235 9.65 6.67 19.05
CA LEU A 235 11.00 6.70 18.49
C LEU A 235 11.32 8.09 17.92
N ASP A 236 12.60 8.46 18.02
CA ASP A 236 13.15 9.66 17.40
C ASP A 236 13.20 9.46 15.89
N SER A 237 12.36 10.20 15.15
CA SER A 237 12.26 10.20 13.70
C SER A 237 13.57 10.53 12.98
N SER A 238 14.50 11.24 13.63
CA SER A 238 15.79 11.69 13.06
C SER A 238 16.91 10.66 13.16
N ARG A 239 16.78 9.67 14.05
CA ARG A 239 17.75 8.60 14.30
C ARG A 239 17.31 7.30 13.66
N CYS A 240 18.22 6.39 13.36
CA CYS A 240 17.84 5.06 12.88
C CYS A 240 17.33 4.14 14.01
N LEU A 241 16.73 3.00 13.65
CA LEU A 241 16.23 2.02 14.62
C LEU A 241 17.35 1.50 15.54
N MET A 242 18.51 1.18 14.96
CA MET A 242 19.62 0.56 15.71
C MET A 242 20.29 1.52 16.68
N GLN A 243 20.37 2.82 16.34
CA GLN A 243 20.81 3.90 17.24
C GLN A 243 19.93 4.09 18.48
N GLN A 244 18.73 3.53 18.45
CA GLN A 244 17.78 3.56 19.56
C GLN A 244 17.72 2.21 20.27
N GLY A 245 18.57 1.23 19.91
CA GLY A 245 18.56 -0.09 20.51
C GLY A 245 17.30 -0.90 20.18
N ILE A 246 16.74 -0.73 18.97
CA ILE A 246 15.81 -1.71 18.39
C ILE A 246 16.65 -2.81 17.74
N GLN A 247 16.35 -4.07 18.06
CA GLN A 247 17.00 -5.26 17.56
C GLN A 247 16.18 -5.97 16.48
N GLU A 248 16.77 -6.99 15.88
CA GLU A 248 16.11 -7.81 14.86
C GLU A 248 14.98 -8.66 15.46
N ASN A 249 13.84 -8.72 14.77
CA ASN A 249 12.57 -9.27 15.25
C ASN A 249 11.99 -8.60 16.51
N ASP A 250 12.45 -7.42 16.93
CA ASP A 250 11.76 -6.63 17.97
C ASP A 250 10.35 -6.24 17.53
N ARG A 251 9.47 -6.02 18.53
CA ARG A 251 8.11 -5.50 18.29
C ARG A 251 8.09 -3.99 18.48
N VAL A 252 7.56 -3.28 17.48
CA VAL A 252 7.19 -1.86 17.55
C VAL A 252 5.76 -1.68 17.06
N TRP A 253 5.08 -0.62 17.47
CA TRP A 253 3.74 -0.30 16.96
C TRP A 253 3.82 0.82 15.92
N LEU A 254 3.11 0.66 14.80
CA LEU A 254 2.75 1.76 13.92
C LEU A 254 1.51 2.45 14.51
N ARG A 255 1.58 3.77 14.64
CA ARG A 255 0.48 4.59 15.16
C ARG A 255 0.45 5.94 14.45
N PHE A 256 -0.75 6.49 14.25
CA PHE A 256 -0.91 7.90 13.91
C PHE A 256 -0.47 8.72 15.13
N LYS A 257 0.51 9.59 14.92
CA LYS A 257 1.16 10.41 15.95
C LYS A 257 0.70 11.86 15.90
N TYR A 258 0.45 12.40 14.71
CA TYR A 258 0.05 13.79 14.51
C TYR A 258 -1.40 13.82 14.04
N PHE A 259 -2.26 14.45 14.83
CA PHE A 259 -3.71 14.46 14.65
C PHE A 259 -4.19 15.56 13.68
N ALA A 260 -3.46 15.72 12.58
CA ALA A 260 -3.72 16.70 11.53
C ALA A 260 -3.82 15.94 10.20
N PHE A 261 -4.95 15.27 9.99
CA PHE A 261 -5.12 14.35 8.87
C PHE A 261 -5.44 15.10 7.57
N TYR A 262 -4.54 15.04 6.60
CA TYR A 262 -4.68 15.75 5.32
C TYR A 262 -5.36 14.87 4.28
N ASP A 263 -6.29 15.44 3.51
CA ASP A 263 -6.86 14.85 2.29
C ASP A 263 -7.23 13.35 2.41
N ILE A 264 -8.13 13.03 3.36
CA ILE A 264 -8.65 11.66 3.51
C ILE A 264 -9.61 11.38 2.35
N GLU A 265 -9.17 10.58 1.39
CA GLU A 265 -9.97 10.18 0.23
C GLU A 265 -10.27 8.68 0.31
N PRO A 266 -11.50 8.25 0.68
CA PRO A 266 -11.81 6.83 0.88
C PRO A 266 -11.55 5.91 -0.32
N LYS A 267 -11.46 6.46 -1.53
CA LYS A 267 -11.10 5.73 -2.75
C LYS A 267 -9.65 5.22 -2.74
N TYR A 268 -8.71 6.01 -2.22
CA TYR A 268 -7.27 5.71 -2.22
C TYR A 268 -6.75 5.32 -0.84
N ASP A 269 -7.39 5.82 0.22
CA ASP A 269 -6.97 5.64 1.60
C ASP A 269 -7.59 4.42 2.28
N VAL A 270 -7.92 3.34 1.56
CA VAL A 270 -8.65 2.19 2.13
C VAL A 270 -7.97 1.64 3.40
N VAL A 271 -6.67 1.35 3.33
CA VAL A 271 -5.89 0.90 4.51
C VAL A 271 -5.71 2.02 5.53
N ARG A 272 -5.34 3.23 5.11
CA ARG A 272 -5.13 4.39 6.01
C ARG A 272 -6.38 4.69 6.83
N LEU A 273 -7.56 4.69 6.20
CA LEU A 273 -8.86 4.95 6.80
C LEU A 273 -9.27 3.84 7.77
N ALA A 274 -9.08 2.57 7.39
CA ALA A 274 -9.33 1.43 8.28
C ALA A 274 -8.44 1.50 9.53
N GLN A 275 -7.13 1.70 9.37
CA GLN A 275 -6.21 1.80 10.51
C GLN A 275 -6.47 3.05 11.38
N LEU A 276 -6.88 4.17 10.79
CA LEU A 276 -7.22 5.39 11.52
C LEU A 276 -8.50 5.22 12.34
N TYR A 277 -9.53 4.60 11.75
CA TYR A 277 -10.75 4.20 12.46
C TYR A 277 -10.45 3.27 13.63
N GLU A 278 -9.63 2.24 13.42
CA GLU A 278 -9.26 1.31 14.49
C GLU A 278 -8.49 2.02 15.62
N GLN A 279 -7.60 2.95 15.31
CA GLN A 279 -6.93 3.76 16.34
C GLN A 279 -7.92 4.63 17.13
N ALA A 280 -8.84 5.31 16.45
CA ALA A 280 -9.88 6.13 17.09
C ALA A 280 -10.82 5.27 17.96
N ARG A 281 -11.24 4.10 17.45
CA ARG A 281 -12.09 3.14 18.13
C ARG A 281 -11.45 2.63 19.42
N TRP A 282 -10.17 2.25 19.39
CA TRP A 282 -9.44 1.89 20.60
C TRP A 282 -9.28 3.07 21.57
N ALA A 283 -9.00 4.28 21.10
CA ALA A 283 -8.88 5.45 21.96
C ALA A 283 -10.16 5.74 22.76
N ILE A 284 -11.34 5.54 22.16
CA ILE A 284 -12.65 5.66 22.82
C ILE A 284 -12.91 4.50 23.80
N LEU A 285 -12.68 3.25 23.38
CA LEU A 285 -12.94 2.07 24.23
C LEU A 285 -12.00 1.96 25.43
N LEU A 286 -10.76 2.43 25.28
CA LEU A 286 -9.72 2.42 26.30
C LEU A 286 -9.71 3.67 27.20
N GLU A 287 -10.57 4.67 26.92
CA GLU A 287 -10.64 5.94 27.68
C GLU A 287 -9.35 6.78 27.57
N ASP A 288 -8.62 6.63 26.44
CA ASP A 288 -7.47 7.49 26.10
C ASP A 288 -7.94 8.91 25.77
N ILE A 289 -9.10 9.04 25.10
CA ILE A 289 -9.82 10.29 24.90
C ILE A 289 -11.21 10.13 25.53
N ASP A 290 -11.57 11.07 26.40
CA ASP A 290 -12.86 11.06 27.09
C ASP A 290 -13.98 11.61 26.23
N CYS A 291 -15.17 11.04 26.36
CA CYS A 291 -16.40 11.52 25.75
C CYS A 291 -17.59 11.43 26.71
N THR A 292 -18.67 12.15 26.38
CA THR A 292 -19.93 12.16 27.12
C THR A 292 -20.68 10.82 26.99
N GLU A 293 -21.78 10.68 27.72
CA GLU A 293 -22.62 9.48 27.64
C GLU A 293 -23.33 9.38 26.28
N GLU A 294 -23.83 10.49 25.75
CA GLU A 294 -24.54 10.56 24.47
C GLU A 294 -23.60 10.25 23.29
N GLU A 295 -22.39 10.84 23.29
CA GLU A 295 -21.35 10.53 22.30
C GLU A 295 -20.94 9.06 22.36
N MET A 296 -20.80 8.47 23.56
CA MET A 296 -20.50 7.04 23.69
C MET A 296 -21.62 6.15 23.12
N MET A 297 -22.90 6.49 23.32
CA MET A 297 -24.00 5.73 22.70
C MET A 297 -23.95 5.84 21.17
N LEU A 298 -23.62 7.02 20.63
CA LEU A 298 -23.46 7.25 19.20
C LEU A 298 -22.24 6.51 18.61
N PHE A 299 -21.10 6.49 19.30
CA PHE A 299 -19.93 5.68 18.92
C PHE A 299 -20.25 4.18 18.96
N GLY A 300 -21.04 3.72 19.93
CA GLY A 300 -21.51 2.33 20.00
C GLY A 300 -22.46 1.97 18.83
N ALA A 301 -23.36 2.88 18.47
CA ALA A 301 -24.27 2.73 17.34
C ALA A 301 -23.54 2.70 15.99
N LEU A 302 -22.53 3.58 15.81
CA LEU A 302 -21.69 3.59 14.61
C LEU A 302 -20.84 2.31 14.50
N GLN A 303 -20.20 1.84 15.59
CA GLN A 303 -19.47 0.56 15.57
C GLN A 303 -20.37 -0.63 15.22
N TYR A 304 -21.60 -0.68 15.76
CA TYR A 304 -22.58 -1.71 15.40
C TYR A 304 -22.97 -1.63 13.92
N HIS A 305 -23.25 -0.44 13.40
CA HIS A 305 -23.58 -0.25 11.99
C HIS A 305 -22.44 -0.64 11.05
N ILE A 306 -21.22 -0.17 11.33
CA ILE A 306 -20.00 -0.50 10.58
C ILE A 306 -19.79 -2.02 10.56
N SER A 307 -19.87 -2.69 11.71
CA SER A 307 -19.73 -4.15 11.81
C SER A 307 -20.80 -4.90 11.01
N LYS A 308 -22.04 -4.40 10.99
CA LYS A 308 -23.16 -5.01 10.28
C LYS A 308 -23.02 -4.84 8.76
N VAL A 309 -22.74 -3.62 8.29
CA VAL A 309 -22.59 -3.32 6.86
C VAL A 309 -21.35 -4.02 6.29
N SER A 310 -20.23 -4.06 7.03
CA SER A 310 -19.00 -4.74 6.61
C SER A 310 -19.15 -6.27 6.45
N GLN A 311 -20.22 -6.87 6.98
CA GLN A 311 -20.54 -8.29 6.75
C GLN A 311 -21.52 -8.48 5.58
N SER A 312 -22.43 -7.54 5.36
CA SER A 312 -23.46 -7.63 4.31
C SER A 312 -23.01 -7.11 2.94
N GLU A 313 -22.07 -6.17 2.89
CA GLU A 313 -21.49 -5.64 1.65
C GLU A 313 -20.13 -6.29 1.38
N PRO A 314 -20.00 -7.16 0.35
CA PRO A 314 -18.70 -7.49 -0.19
C PRO A 314 -18.11 -6.22 -0.79
N GLN A 315 -17.02 -5.69 -0.19
CA GLN A 315 -16.26 -4.59 -0.77
C GLN A 315 -15.73 -4.97 -2.17
N LEU A 316 -16.51 -4.65 -3.20
CA LEU A 316 -16.08 -4.68 -4.59
C LEU A 316 -15.08 -3.54 -4.77
N MET A 317 -13.79 -3.87 -4.84
CA MET A 317 -12.74 -2.90 -5.19
C MET A 317 -13.14 -2.20 -6.48
N SER A 318 -13.27 -0.87 -6.44
CA SER A 318 -13.95 -0.16 -7.52
C SER A 318 -13.14 -0.27 -8.83
N THR A 319 -13.81 -0.59 -9.93
CA THR A 319 -13.16 -0.61 -11.27
C THR A 319 -12.73 0.78 -11.75
N SER A 320 -13.05 1.83 -10.98
CA SER A 320 -12.50 3.18 -11.17
C SER A 320 -11.10 3.36 -10.58
N ALA A 321 -10.58 2.41 -9.80
CA ALA A 321 -9.21 2.43 -9.32
C ALA A 321 -8.22 2.10 -10.45
N ALA A 322 -8.50 1.08 -11.28
CA ALA A 322 -7.62 0.65 -12.38
C ALA A 322 -7.22 1.76 -13.38
N MET A 323 -8.07 2.77 -13.59
CA MET A 323 -7.79 3.90 -14.46
C MET A 323 -6.88 4.93 -13.78
N ASP A 324 -7.08 5.18 -12.49
CA ASP A 324 -6.33 6.16 -11.70
C ASP A 324 -4.98 5.58 -11.23
N ASP A 325 -4.93 4.27 -10.98
CA ASP A 325 -3.70 3.49 -10.77
C ASP A 325 -2.76 3.64 -11.97
N LEU A 326 -3.32 3.63 -13.18
CA LEU A 326 -2.60 3.79 -14.44
C LEU A 326 -2.11 5.23 -14.64
N ASP A 327 -2.89 6.24 -14.27
CA ASP A 327 -2.45 7.64 -14.31
C ASP A 327 -1.41 7.95 -13.20
N SER A 328 -1.52 7.33 -12.02
CA SER A 328 -0.52 7.41 -10.94
C SER A 328 0.79 6.68 -11.30
N ALA A 329 0.70 5.55 -12.00
CA ALA A 329 1.85 4.85 -12.57
C ALA A 329 2.48 5.64 -13.74
N LEU A 330 1.70 6.36 -14.54
CA LEU A 330 2.24 7.27 -15.56
C LEU A 330 3.00 8.45 -14.92
N GLN A 331 2.47 9.05 -13.86
CA GLN A 331 3.16 10.12 -13.11
C GLN A 331 4.48 9.64 -12.48
N SER A 332 4.61 8.35 -12.13
CA SER A 332 5.86 7.81 -11.59
C SER A 332 6.92 7.50 -12.65
N LEU A 333 6.53 7.50 -13.93
CA LEU A 333 7.39 7.18 -15.08
C LEU A 333 7.88 8.42 -15.87
N GLU A 334 7.52 9.65 -15.47
CA GLU A 334 7.98 10.89 -16.13
C GLU A 334 9.45 11.24 -15.85
N VAL A 335 10.37 10.47 -16.47
CA VAL A 335 11.78 10.81 -16.62
C VAL A 335 12.23 10.58 -18.07
N LYS A 336 12.16 11.65 -18.88
CA LYS A 336 12.82 11.90 -20.19
C LYS A 336 12.93 10.75 -21.22
N LEU A 337 12.30 10.93 -22.41
CA LEU A 337 12.98 11.08 -23.73
C LEU A 337 11.96 11.19 -24.91
N GLU A 338 12.43 11.75 -26.04
CA GLU A 338 11.66 12.14 -27.25
C GLU A 338 11.89 11.18 -28.46
N GLY A 339 11.02 11.16 -29.50
CA GLY A 339 11.31 10.53 -30.81
C GLY A 339 10.12 10.12 -31.72
N GLU A 340 10.27 10.17 -33.06
CA GLU A 340 9.24 10.14 -34.14
C GLU A 340 9.71 9.35 -35.41
N SER A 341 8.93 8.98 -36.46
CA SER A 341 7.48 8.76 -36.72
C SER A 341 7.23 8.20 -38.17
N SER A 342 5.96 8.16 -38.67
CA SER A 342 5.52 7.92 -40.10
C SER A 342 5.64 6.47 -40.71
N SER A 343 4.93 6.00 -41.77
CA SER A 343 3.57 6.26 -42.36
C SER A 343 3.22 5.33 -43.57
N ALA A 344 1.91 5.11 -43.88
CA ALA A 344 1.28 4.75 -45.21
C ALA A 344 1.46 3.30 -45.81
N SER A 345 0.58 2.69 -46.67
CA SER A 345 -0.75 3.03 -47.29
C SER A 345 -1.43 1.92 -48.17
N GLU A 346 -2.77 1.90 -48.25
CA GLU A 346 -3.68 1.68 -49.41
C GLU A 346 -4.59 0.39 -49.55
N ILE A 347 -5.96 0.51 -49.48
CA ILE A 347 -7.07 -0.25 -50.21
C ILE A 347 -8.12 -1.07 -49.36
N THR A 348 -9.38 -1.19 -49.86
CA THR A 348 -10.66 -1.28 -49.09
C THR A 348 -11.71 -2.35 -49.51
N ASN A 349 -12.65 -2.76 -48.60
CA ASN A 349 -14.11 -2.95 -48.87
C ASN A 349 -15.02 -3.46 -47.70
N GLN A 350 -16.25 -2.90 -47.56
CA GLN A 350 -17.51 -3.38 -46.87
C GLN A 350 -17.59 -3.64 -45.33
N GLN A 351 -17.96 -2.64 -44.50
CA GLN A 351 -18.17 -2.80 -43.02
C GLN A 351 -19.42 -2.07 -42.45
N LEU A 352 -19.92 -2.50 -41.28
CA LEU A 352 -20.99 -1.87 -40.47
C LEU A 352 -20.68 -0.42 -40.09
N SER A 353 -21.52 0.51 -40.54
CA SER A 353 -21.53 1.92 -40.08
C SER A 353 -21.75 2.08 -38.57
N ASN A 354 -21.15 3.12 -37.94
CA ASN A 354 -21.62 3.80 -36.73
C ASN A 354 -21.27 3.23 -35.34
N VAL A 355 -20.01 3.38 -34.91
CA VAL A 355 -19.70 3.74 -33.50
C VAL A 355 -18.56 4.74 -33.41
N THR A 356 -18.73 5.70 -32.52
CA THR A 356 -17.73 6.61 -31.97
C THR A 356 -17.11 5.98 -30.71
N VAL A 357 -16.22 5.00 -30.91
CA VAL A 357 -15.51 4.29 -29.83
C VAL A 357 -14.23 5.04 -29.46
N CYS A 358 -13.87 4.98 -28.18
CA CYS A 358 -12.59 5.45 -27.67
C CYS A 358 -11.53 4.34 -27.63
N PHE A 359 -10.36 4.55 -28.26
CA PHE A 359 -9.27 3.56 -28.37
C PHE A 359 -7.97 3.99 -27.67
N ARG A 360 -7.14 3.03 -27.23
CA ARG A 360 -5.80 3.26 -26.64
C ARG A 360 -4.79 2.22 -27.16
N PRO A 361 -3.91 2.55 -28.12
CA PRO A 361 -2.86 1.64 -28.57
C PRO A 361 -1.67 1.61 -27.61
N LYS A 362 -1.09 0.42 -27.39
CA LYS A 362 0.24 0.28 -26.76
C LYS A 362 1.35 0.61 -27.78
N ARG A 363 1.75 1.89 -27.86
CA ARG A 363 3.15 2.37 -28.10
C ARG A 363 3.19 3.91 -28.18
N LEU A 364 4.01 4.51 -27.30
CA LEU A 364 4.73 5.79 -27.46
C LEU A 364 3.98 7.11 -27.81
N THR A 365 2.69 7.30 -27.51
CA THR A 365 2.15 8.69 -27.37
C THR A 365 1.13 8.87 -26.24
N LEU A 366 1.36 9.89 -25.41
CA LEU A 366 0.41 10.43 -24.43
C LEU A 366 -0.76 11.13 -25.14
N LYS A 367 -1.87 10.42 -25.38
CA LYS A 367 -3.19 11.04 -25.61
C LYS A 367 -4.25 10.17 -24.94
N GLY A 368 -5.19 10.81 -24.24
CA GLY A 368 -6.34 10.14 -23.60
C GLY A 368 -7.29 9.50 -24.61
N TYR A 369 -8.48 9.10 -24.14
CA TYR A 369 -9.53 8.51 -24.99
C TYR A 369 -9.76 9.29 -26.29
N LYS A 370 -9.20 8.76 -27.39
CA LYS A 370 -9.40 9.31 -28.72
C LYS A 370 -10.64 8.67 -29.32
N GLN A 371 -11.59 9.51 -29.69
CA GLN A 371 -12.74 9.16 -30.48
C GLN A 371 -12.28 8.75 -31.88
N TYR A 372 -12.58 7.51 -32.27
CA TYR A 372 -12.35 6.98 -33.61
C TYR A 372 -13.66 6.40 -34.13
N TRP A 373 -13.80 6.34 -35.45
CA TRP A 373 -14.92 5.73 -36.15
C TRP A 373 -14.65 4.25 -36.36
N PHE A 374 -15.47 3.38 -35.77
CA PHE A 374 -15.31 1.94 -35.86
C PHE A 374 -16.28 1.33 -36.86
N LYS A 375 -15.81 0.29 -37.55
CA LYS A 375 -16.53 -0.41 -38.61
C LYS A 375 -16.28 -1.92 -38.49
N PHE A 376 -17.35 -2.70 -38.33
CA PHE A 376 -17.28 -4.16 -38.15
C PHE A 376 -17.53 -4.87 -39.48
N GLN A 377 -16.68 -5.82 -39.87
CA GLN A 377 -16.85 -6.61 -41.09
C GLN A 377 -16.49 -8.06 -40.86
N ASP A 378 -17.35 -8.97 -41.33
CA ASP A 378 -17.16 -10.41 -41.26
C ASP A 378 -16.84 -10.90 -39.84
N THR A 379 -15.55 -11.01 -39.52
CA THR A 379 -15.03 -11.43 -38.20
C THR A 379 -13.96 -10.47 -37.64
N SER A 380 -13.88 -9.26 -38.20
CA SER A 380 -12.85 -8.26 -37.92
C SER A 380 -13.47 -6.90 -37.62
N ILE A 381 -12.76 -6.10 -36.82
CA ILE A 381 -13.05 -4.71 -36.55
C ILE A 381 -11.94 -3.85 -37.15
N SER A 382 -12.30 -2.78 -37.86
CA SER A 382 -11.34 -1.77 -38.30
C SER A 382 -11.80 -0.37 -37.89
N TYR A 383 -10.85 0.54 -37.64
CA TYR A 383 -11.17 1.89 -37.16
C TYR A 383 -10.41 3.01 -37.90
N PHE A 384 -11.02 4.19 -37.94
CA PHE A 384 -10.65 5.37 -38.74
C PHE A 384 -10.70 6.63 -37.86
N LYS A 385 -10.06 7.76 -38.22
CA LYS A 385 -10.12 8.96 -37.36
C LYS A 385 -11.49 9.62 -37.36
N SER A 386 -12.17 9.61 -38.49
CA SER A 386 -13.53 10.15 -38.63
C SER A 386 -14.39 9.28 -39.53
N LYS A 387 -15.68 9.64 -39.64
CA LYS A 387 -16.64 8.96 -40.52
C LYS A 387 -16.33 9.18 -42.00
N GLU A 388 -15.79 10.34 -42.33
CA GLU A 388 -15.43 10.76 -43.69
C GLU A 388 -14.20 9.98 -44.17
N GLU A 389 -13.23 9.73 -43.27
CA GLU A 389 -12.07 8.86 -43.54
C GLU A 389 -12.45 7.36 -43.66
N SER A 390 -13.68 6.96 -43.31
CA SER A 390 -14.10 5.54 -43.29
C SER A 390 -14.30 4.87 -44.66
N ILE A 391 -13.99 5.62 -45.72
CA ILE A 391 -13.95 5.21 -47.13
C ILE A 391 -12.51 4.87 -47.57
N GLY A 392 -11.47 5.34 -46.86
CA GLY A 392 -10.06 5.04 -47.12
C GLY A 392 -9.55 3.82 -46.34
N GLU A 393 -8.25 3.75 -46.06
CA GLU A 393 -7.68 2.68 -45.21
C GLU A 393 -8.03 2.81 -43.72
N PRO A 394 -8.31 1.70 -43.01
CA PRO A 394 -8.35 1.72 -41.56
C PRO A 394 -6.96 1.90 -40.95
N ILE A 395 -6.89 2.66 -39.86
CA ILE A 395 -5.66 2.84 -39.05
C ILE A 395 -5.13 1.50 -38.56
N GLN A 396 -6.03 0.56 -38.27
CA GLN A 396 -5.73 -0.82 -37.97
C GLN A 396 -6.97 -1.68 -38.26
N GLN A 397 -6.75 -2.90 -38.74
CA GLN A 397 -7.76 -3.96 -38.80
C GLN A 397 -7.38 -5.06 -37.79
N ILE A 398 -8.36 -5.48 -37.00
CA ILE A 398 -8.21 -6.41 -35.88
C ILE A 398 -9.12 -7.61 -36.16
N ASN A 399 -8.54 -8.78 -36.39
CA ASN A 399 -9.28 -10.03 -36.48
C ASN A 399 -9.68 -10.48 -35.06
N LEU A 400 -10.97 -10.78 -34.85
CA LEU A 400 -11.48 -11.17 -33.54
C LEU A 400 -11.48 -12.69 -33.32
N LYS A 401 -11.16 -13.52 -34.32
CA LYS A 401 -11.17 -14.98 -34.17
C LYS A 401 -10.26 -15.42 -33.01
N GLY A 402 -10.84 -16.13 -32.03
CA GLY A 402 -10.14 -16.58 -30.83
C GLY A 402 -9.90 -15.49 -29.78
N CYS A 403 -10.52 -14.30 -29.89
CA CYS A 403 -10.44 -13.28 -28.85
C CYS A 403 -11.36 -13.58 -27.66
N GLU A 404 -10.96 -13.15 -26.46
CA GLU A 404 -11.88 -13.15 -25.31
C GLU A 404 -12.69 -11.86 -25.29
N VAL A 405 -14.01 -11.97 -25.09
CA VAL A 405 -14.96 -10.85 -25.13
C VAL A 405 -15.66 -10.74 -23.78
N ALA A 406 -15.33 -9.71 -23.01
CA ALA A 406 -15.86 -9.49 -21.66
C ALA A 406 -16.74 -8.22 -21.59
N PRO A 407 -17.89 -8.26 -20.89
CA PRO A 407 -18.72 -7.09 -20.62
C PRO A 407 -18.12 -6.21 -19.52
N ASP A 408 -18.21 -4.89 -19.68
CA ASP A 408 -17.99 -3.89 -18.63
C ASP A 408 -19.15 -2.88 -18.69
N VAL A 409 -20.28 -3.24 -18.06
CA VAL A 409 -21.52 -2.46 -18.12
C VAL A 409 -21.97 -2.04 -16.73
N ASN A 410 -22.30 -0.76 -16.60
CA ASN A 410 -23.12 -0.24 -15.50
C ASN A 410 -24.28 0.53 -16.13
N VAL A 411 -25.46 -0.10 -16.11
CA VAL A 411 -26.69 0.43 -16.72
C VAL A 411 -27.15 1.72 -16.04
N THR A 412 -27.01 1.81 -14.72
CA THR A 412 -27.40 2.98 -13.91
C THR A 412 -26.50 4.19 -14.16
N ALA A 413 -25.23 3.96 -14.49
CA ALA A 413 -24.24 4.99 -14.81
C ALA A 413 -24.07 5.25 -16.33
N SER A 414 -24.95 4.69 -17.18
CA SER A 414 -24.85 4.77 -18.65
C SER A 414 -23.47 4.35 -19.21
N LYS A 415 -22.79 3.41 -18.54
CA LYS A 415 -21.49 2.86 -18.94
C LYS A 415 -21.73 1.59 -19.72
N PHE A 416 -21.40 1.58 -21.02
CA PHE A 416 -21.49 0.40 -21.88
C PHE A 416 -20.14 0.13 -22.55
N LEU A 417 -19.29 -0.70 -21.94
CA LEU A 417 -17.98 -1.06 -22.46
C LEU A 417 -17.88 -2.56 -22.79
N ILE A 418 -17.08 -2.86 -23.81
CA ILE A 418 -16.73 -4.21 -24.29
C ILE A 418 -15.21 -4.31 -24.22
N ARG A 419 -14.68 -5.27 -23.48
CA ARG A 419 -13.24 -5.56 -23.40
C ARG A 419 -12.91 -6.74 -24.32
N LEU A 420 -11.94 -6.56 -25.20
CA LEU A 420 -11.49 -7.55 -26.18
C LEU A 420 -10.01 -7.87 -25.91
N LEU A 421 -9.71 -9.14 -25.68
CA LEU A 421 -8.34 -9.65 -25.61
C LEU A 421 -8.03 -10.43 -26.89
N ILE A 422 -7.28 -9.83 -27.81
CA ILE A 422 -6.92 -10.42 -29.11
C ILE A 422 -5.52 -11.07 -29.02
N PRO A 423 -5.38 -12.37 -29.33
CA PRO A 423 -4.08 -13.01 -29.42
C PRO A 423 -3.21 -12.40 -30.53
N ALA A 424 -1.98 -12.03 -30.21
CA ALA A 424 -0.97 -11.55 -31.16
C ALA A 424 0.39 -12.21 -30.89
N PRO A 425 1.32 -12.27 -31.88
CA PRO A 425 2.61 -12.94 -31.72
C PRO A 425 3.54 -12.28 -30.67
N GLU A 426 3.28 -11.03 -30.30
CA GLU A 426 4.00 -10.29 -29.24
C GLU A 426 3.30 -10.38 -27.86
N GLY A 427 2.20 -11.13 -27.74
CA GLY A 427 1.38 -11.25 -26.52
C GLY A 427 -0.10 -10.94 -26.75
N MET A 428 -0.89 -10.85 -25.67
CA MET A 428 -2.31 -10.48 -25.77
C MET A 428 -2.47 -8.96 -25.95
N ASN A 429 -3.11 -8.55 -27.04
CA ASN A 429 -3.49 -7.17 -27.30
C ASN A 429 -4.88 -6.88 -26.71
N GLU A 430 -4.96 -5.90 -25.82
CA GLU A 430 -6.21 -5.51 -25.17
C GLU A 430 -6.81 -4.26 -25.82
N VAL A 431 -8.11 -4.33 -26.14
CA VAL A 431 -8.86 -3.27 -26.82
C VAL A 431 -10.21 -3.08 -26.11
N TYR A 432 -10.58 -1.83 -25.86
CA TYR A 432 -11.85 -1.45 -25.25
C TYR A 432 -12.74 -0.78 -26.28
N LEU A 433 -14.00 -1.20 -26.38
CA LEU A 433 -15.02 -0.54 -27.19
C LEU A 433 -16.07 0.09 -26.27
N ARG A 434 -16.27 1.42 -26.35
CA ARG A 434 -17.32 2.13 -25.62
C ARG A 434 -18.51 2.38 -26.55
N CYS A 435 -19.68 1.93 -26.14
CA CYS A 435 -20.95 2.23 -26.79
C CYS A 435 -21.67 3.37 -26.07
N GLU A 436 -22.49 4.12 -26.81
CA GLU A 436 -23.22 5.30 -26.34
C GLU A 436 -24.56 4.91 -25.69
N ASN A 437 -25.16 3.81 -26.14
CA ASN A 437 -26.47 3.36 -25.67
C ASN A 437 -26.59 1.82 -25.66
N GLU A 438 -27.61 1.35 -24.93
CA GLU A 438 -27.92 -0.07 -24.70
C GLU A 438 -28.18 -0.85 -26.00
N GLN A 439 -28.79 -0.22 -27.01
CA GLN A 439 -29.10 -0.89 -28.29
C GLN A 439 -27.85 -1.14 -29.12
N GLN A 440 -26.96 -0.13 -29.21
CA GLN A 440 -25.66 -0.22 -29.87
C GLN A 440 -24.74 -1.20 -29.14
N TYR A 441 -24.72 -1.16 -27.80
CA TYR A 441 -23.98 -2.13 -26.98
C TYR A 441 -24.42 -3.57 -27.25
N ALA A 442 -25.73 -3.85 -27.28
CA ALA A 442 -26.24 -5.19 -27.54
C ALA A 442 -25.82 -5.70 -28.94
N GLN A 443 -25.84 -4.84 -29.96
CA GLN A 443 -25.38 -5.17 -31.32
C GLN A 443 -23.87 -5.47 -31.37
N TRP A 444 -23.05 -4.61 -30.76
CA TRP A 444 -21.59 -4.75 -30.81
C TRP A 444 -21.07 -5.88 -29.94
N MET A 445 -21.67 -6.11 -28.76
CA MET A 445 -21.35 -7.25 -27.90
C MET A 445 -21.72 -8.58 -28.58
N ALA A 446 -22.92 -8.66 -29.19
CA ALA A 446 -23.30 -9.84 -29.98
C ALA A 446 -22.33 -10.09 -31.14
N GLY A 447 -21.96 -9.03 -31.88
CA GLY A 447 -21.03 -9.12 -33.00
C GLY A 447 -19.66 -9.63 -32.58
N CYS A 448 -19.08 -9.06 -31.52
CA CYS A 448 -17.79 -9.49 -31.00
C CYS A 448 -17.83 -10.96 -30.53
N ARG A 449 -18.89 -11.37 -29.81
CA ARG A 449 -19.08 -12.75 -29.33
C ARG A 449 -19.24 -13.78 -30.46
N LEU A 450 -19.82 -13.39 -31.58
CA LEU A 450 -19.91 -14.27 -32.76
C LEU A 450 -18.57 -14.34 -33.49
N ALA A 451 -17.90 -13.21 -33.70
CA ALA A 451 -16.62 -13.18 -34.40
C ALA A 451 -15.49 -13.87 -33.62
N SER A 452 -15.51 -13.85 -32.28
CA SER A 452 -14.59 -14.66 -31.47
C SER A 452 -14.71 -16.16 -31.76
N LYS A 453 -15.93 -16.63 -32.01
CA LYS A 453 -16.25 -17.99 -32.45
C LYS A 453 -16.13 -18.20 -33.97
N GLY A 454 -15.59 -17.22 -34.70
CA GLY A 454 -15.40 -17.25 -36.15
C GLY A 454 -16.67 -17.14 -36.99
N LYS A 455 -17.81 -16.78 -36.39
CA LYS A 455 -19.09 -16.55 -37.07
C LYS A 455 -19.23 -15.08 -37.47
N SER A 456 -19.79 -14.82 -38.66
CA SER A 456 -20.05 -13.47 -39.12
C SER A 456 -21.42 -12.95 -38.66
N LEU A 457 -21.65 -11.65 -38.85
CA LEU A 457 -22.93 -10.99 -38.55
C LEU A 457 -24.11 -11.45 -39.44
N ALA A 458 -23.83 -12.25 -40.48
CA ALA A 458 -24.84 -12.91 -41.31
C ALA A 458 -25.30 -14.26 -40.73
N ASP A 459 -24.74 -14.73 -39.61
CA ASP A 459 -25.18 -15.93 -38.92
C ASP A 459 -26.56 -15.71 -38.27
N ASN A 460 -27.48 -16.65 -38.46
CA ASN A 460 -28.86 -16.60 -37.94
C ASN A 460 -28.94 -16.39 -36.42
N SER A 461 -27.88 -16.72 -35.67
CA SER A 461 -27.80 -16.49 -34.21
C SER A 461 -27.51 -15.04 -33.79
N PHE A 462 -27.20 -14.12 -34.72
CA PHE A 462 -26.92 -12.72 -34.37
C PHE A 462 -28.12 -12.01 -33.74
N GLN A 463 -29.33 -12.21 -34.28
CA GLN A 463 -30.54 -11.57 -33.73
C GLN A 463 -30.94 -12.14 -32.37
N SER A 464 -30.78 -13.45 -32.14
CA SER A 464 -31.08 -14.06 -30.85
C SER A 464 -30.06 -13.71 -29.77
N GLU A 465 -28.78 -13.56 -30.11
CA GLU A 465 -27.74 -13.06 -29.18
C GLU A 465 -28.02 -11.60 -28.77
N ILE A 466 -28.42 -10.72 -29.69
CA ILE A 466 -28.87 -9.34 -29.38
C ILE A 466 -30.05 -9.37 -28.40
N GLN A 467 -31.05 -10.22 -28.65
CA GLN A 467 -32.22 -10.33 -27.79
C GLN A 467 -31.87 -10.88 -26.39
N SER A 468 -30.97 -11.85 -26.31
CA SER A 468 -30.42 -12.38 -25.04
C SER A 468 -29.74 -11.29 -24.23
N ILE A 469 -28.85 -10.50 -24.85
CA ILE A 469 -28.15 -9.39 -24.18
C ILE A 469 -29.12 -8.31 -23.70
N ARG A 470 -30.14 -7.94 -24.50
CA ARG A 470 -31.18 -6.99 -24.07
C ARG A 470 -31.99 -7.49 -22.86
N SER A 471 -32.35 -8.77 -22.85
CA SER A 471 -33.06 -9.38 -21.71
C SER A 471 -32.22 -9.33 -20.43
N PHE A 472 -30.92 -9.63 -20.52
CA PHE A 472 -30.00 -9.53 -19.39
C PHE A 472 -29.87 -8.10 -18.84
N LEU A 473 -29.77 -7.10 -19.71
CA LEU A 473 -29.70 -5.68 -19.33
C LEU A 473 -31.00 -5.19 -18.68
N ALA A 474 -32.16 -5.71 -19.10
CA ALA A 474 -33.45 -5.44 -18.47
C ALA A 474 -33.54 -6.04 -17.05
N MET A 475 -33.06 -7.27 -16.83
CA MET A 475 -33.05 -7.89 -15.50
C MET A 475 -32.17 -7.16 -14.49
N GLN A 476 -31.06 -6.56 -14.93
CA GLN A 476 -30.23 -5.72 -14.07
C GLN A 476 -30.95 -4.44 -13.60
N LYS A 477 -31.87 -3.89 -14.42
CA LYS A 477 -32.69 -2.73 -14.02
C LYS A 477 -33.74 -3.10 -12.97
N THR A 478 -34.32 -4.30 -13.03
CA THR A 478 -35.38 -4.72 -12.09
C THR A 478 -34.84 -5.07 -10.70
N ASN A 479 -33.62 -5.62 -10.61
CA ASN A 479 -33.03 -6.00 -9.32
C ASN A 479 -32.58 -4.79 -8.46
N ALA A 480 -32.47 -3.59 -9.04
CA ALA A 480 -32.13 -2.38 -8.30
C ALA A 480 -33.29 -1.79 -7.46
N GLY A 481 -34.52 -2.32 -7.60
CA GLY A 481 -35.73 -1.75 -6.98
C GLY A 481 -36.35 -2.57 -5.83
N SER A 482 -35.74 -3.69 -5.42
CA SER A 482 -36.33 -4.64 -4.48
C SER A 482 -35.59 -4.70 -3.13
N HIS A 483 -35.67 -3.62 -2.34
CA HIS A 483 -35.41 -3.70 -0.90
C HIS A 483 -36.55 -4.44 -0.20
N GLY A 484 -36.59 -5.76 -0.38
CA GLY A 484 -37.43 -6.65 0.41
C GLY A 484 -36.84 -6.84 1.80
N ASN A 485 -37.66 -6.66 2.84
CA ASN A 485 -37.29 -6.93 4.23
C ASN A 485 -36.76 -8.36 4.40
N ALA A 486 -35.44 -8.52 4.46
CA ALA A 486 -34.84 -9.73 5.01
C ALA A 486 -35.00 -9.69 6.53
N HIS A 487 -35.75 -10.64 7.10
CA HIS A 487 -35.86 -10.79 8.54
C HIS A 487 -34.46 -10.92 9.16
N ALA A 488 -34.11 -10.00 10.06
CA ALA A 488 -32.91 -10.13 10.86
C ALA A 488 -33.00 -11.43 11.67
N ALA A 489 -32.04 -12.34 11.46
CA ALA A 489 -31.78 -13.41 12.42
C ALA A 489 -31.34 -12.78 13.74
N ASP A 490 -31.75 -13.38 14.85
CA ASP A 490 -31.59 -12.86 16.22
C ASP A 490 -30.14 -13.01 16.72
N GLU A 491 -29.21 -12.28 16.10
CA GLU A 491 -27.88 -12.05 16.68
C GLU A 491 -28.00 -11.02 17.81
N SER A 492 -28.04 -11.51 19.04
CA SER A 492 -28.12 -10.68 20.25
C SER A 492 -26.94 -9.70 20.32
N ILE A 493 -27.20 -8.41 20.05
CA ILE A 493 -26.21 -7.34 20.07
C ILE A 493 -25.42 -7.32 21.39
N ASN A 494 -24.12 -7.65 21.32
CA ASN A 494 -23.23 -7.58 22.48
C ASN A 494 -22.87 -6.13 22.77
N THR A 495 -23.72 -5.42 23.50
CA THR A 495 -23.52 -4.00 23.80
C THR A 495 -22.26 -3.69 24.61
N HIS A 496 -21.68 -4.70 25.27
CA HIS A 496 -20.41 -4.59 26.01
C HIS A 496 -19.15 -4.73 25.13
N SER A 497 -19.25 -5.01 23.82
CA SER A 497 -18.11 -4.87 22.90
C SER A 497 -18.05 -3.48 22.22
N LEU A 498 -19.09 -2.66 22.40
CA LEU A 498 -19.31 -1.41 21.67
C LEU A 498 -19.03 -0.14 22.49
N VAL A 499 -18.90 -0.25 23.82
CA VAL A 499 -18.73 0.89 24.74
C VAL A 499 -17.57 0.68 25.69
N SER A 500 -17.08 1.74 26.32
CA SER A 500 -15.99 1.61 27.27
C SER A 500 -16.42 0.91 28.59
N PRO A 501 -15.52 0.16 29.26
CA PRO A 501 -15.77 -0.48 30.55
C PRO A 501 -16.30 0.41 31.69
N ARG A 502 -16.14 1.74 31.65
CA ARG A 502 -16.85 2.67 32.56
C ARG A 502 -18.36 2.46 32.48
N TYR A 503 -18.90 2.29 31.28
CA TYR A 503 -20.33 2.08 31.04
C TYR A 503 -20.78 0.65 31.35
N HIS A 504 -19.89 -0.35 31.33
CA HIS A 504 -20.21 -1.71 31.78
C HIS A 504 -20.50 -1.76 33.27
N LYS A 505 -19.77 -0.97 34.06
CA LYS A 505 -19.98 -0.84 35.51
C LYS A 505 -21.24 -0.02 35.84
N LYS A 506 -21.57 0.96 34.99
CA LYS A 506 -22.71 1.88 35.19
C LYS A 506 -24.06 1.28 34.76
N TYR A 507 -24.08 0.50 33.66
CA TYR A 507 -25.31 0.02 33.04
C TYR A 507 -25.28 -1.48 32.74
N LYS A 508 -26.42 -2.14 32.95
CA LYS A 508 -26.63 -3.52 32.50
C LYS A 508 -26.88 -3.54 30.99
N ALA A 509 -26.52 -4.63 30.29
CA ALA A 509 -26.79 -4.80 28.85
C ALA A 509 -28.22 -4.40 28.44
N LYS A 510 -29.24 -4.84 29.19
CA LYS A 510 -30.67 -4.49 28.96
C LYS A 510 -31.00 -3.00 28.98
N GLN A 511 -30.15 -2.15 29.58
CA GLN A 511 -30.27 -0.69 29.60
C GLN A 511 -29.44 -0.02 28.49
N LEU A 512 -28.30 -0.62 28.11
CA LEU A 512 -27.45 -0.13 27.02
C LEU A 512 -28.10 -0.38 25.65
N THR A 513 -28.66 -1.56 25.42
CA THR A 513 -29.29 -1.96 24.15
C THR A 513 -30.30 -0.94 23.61
N PRO A 514 -31.35 -0.53 24.35
CA PRO A 514 -32.31 0.45 23.80
C PRO A 514 -31.66 1.81 23.50
N ARG A 515 -30.64 2.25 24.25
CA ARG A 515 -29.96 3.54 24.04
C ARG A 515 -29.06 3.53 22.81
N ILE A 516 -28.33 2.44 22.58
CA ILE A 516 -27.53 2.25 21.37
C ILE A 516 -28.45 2.10 20.15
N LEU A 517 -29.58 1.40 20.28
CA LEU A 517 -30.56 1.26 19.19
C LEU A 517 -31.33 2.55 18.88
N ASP A 518 -31.52 3.44 19.86
CA ASP A 518 -32.08 4.78 19.65
C ASP A 518 -31.10 5.65 18.83
N ALA A 519 -29.83 5.71 19.26
CA ALA A 519 -28.76 6.38 18.50
C ALA A 519 -28.55 5.76 17.10
N TYR A 520 -28.74 4.45 16.94
CA TYR A 520 -28.63 3.73 15.66
C TYR A 520 -29.61 4.23 14.59
N GLN A 521 -30.81 4.67 14.97
CA GLN A 521 -31.80 5.19 14.00
C GLN A 521 -31.26 6.36 13.17
N ASN A 522 -30.36 7.17 13.76
CA ASN A 522 -29.75 8.33 13.12
C ASN A 522 -28.61 7.97 12.14
N VAL A 523 -28.10 6.73 12.17
CA VAL A 523 -26.93 6.29 11.38
C VAL A 523 -27.20 5.08 10.49
N ALA A 524 -28.34 4.41 10.64
CA ALA A 524 -28.70 3.18 9.93
C ALA A 524 -28.75 3.28 8.38
N GLN A 525 -28.81 4.50 7.84
CA GLN A 525 -28.84 4.78 6.39
C GLN A 525 -27.47 5.16 5.79
N LEU A 526 -26.41 5.26 6.62
CA LEU A 526 -25.06 5.59 6.14
C LEU A 526 -24.44 4.41 5.40
N SER A 527 -23.67 4.67 4.33
CA SER A 527 -22.78 3.66 3.75
C SER A 527 -21.69 3.26 4.75
N LEU A 528 -20.98 2.15 4.51
CA LEU A 528 -19.83 1.75 5.33
C LEU A 528 -18.80 2.89 5.44
N THR A 529 -18.47 3.51 4.31
CA THR A 529 -17.53 4.64 4.22
C THR A 529 -18.04 5.85 4.99
N ASP A 530 -19.30 6.25 4.80
CA ASP A 530 -19.85 7.43 5.48
C ASP A 530 -19.95 7.21 6.99
N ALA A 531 -20.24 5.98 7.44
CA ALA A 531 -20.27 5.64 8.86
C ALA A 531 -18.87 5.71 9.50
N VAL A 532 -17.85 5.21 8.82
CA VAL A 532 -16.44 5.32 9.26
C VAL A 532 -15.99 6.79 9.29
N MET A 533 -16.26 7.55 8.23
CA MET A 533 -15.95 8.99 8.18
C MET A 533 -16.71 9.76 9.27
N ARG A 534 -17.97 9.40 9.55
CA ARG A 534 -18.76 10.03 10.60
C ARG A 534 -18.22 9.73 11.99
N PHE A 535 -17.77 8.49 12.24
CA PHE A 535 -17.07 8.13 13.49
C PHE A 535 -15.83 9.01 13.69
N LEU A 536 -15.00 9.16 12.65
CA LEU A 536 -13.79 9.98 12.70
C LEU A 536 -14.09 11.47 12.89
N GLN A 537 -15.13 12.01 12.24
CA GLN A 537 -15.57 13.40 12.46
C GLN A 537 -16.01 13.67 13.90
N ILE A 538 -16.78 12.77 14.50
CA ILE A 538 -17.22 12.93 15.90
C ILE A 538 -16.03 12.82 16.85
N TRP A 539 -15.10 11.88 16.59
CA TRP A 539 -13.85 11.76 17.34
C TRP A 539 -12.97 13.01 17.25
N GLN A 540 -12.87 13.64 16.07
CA GLN A 540 -12.16 14.90 15.85
C GLN A 540 -12.82 16.11 16.56
N ALA A 541 -14.12 16.02 16.85
CA ALA A 541 -14.86 17.08 17.53
C ALA A 541 -14.78 17.01 19.07
N LEU A 542 -14.18 15.95 19.64
CA LEU A 542 -14.04 15.81 21.09
C LEU A 542 -13.05 16.84 21.67
N PRO A 543 -13.27 17.38 22.89
CA PRO A 543 -12.45 18.46 23.45
C PRO A 543 -10.96 18.14 23.59
N ASP A 544 -10.62 16.88 23.91
CA ASP A 544 -9.25 16.41 24.11
C ASP A 544 -8.59 15.88 22.81
N PHE A 545 -9.26 16.02 21.66
CA PHE A 545 -8.72 15.55 20.40
C PHE A 545 -7.39 16.23 20.04
N GLY A 546 -6.40 15.43 19.64
CA GLY A 546 -5.07 15.90 19.25
C GLY A 546 -4.13 16.27 20.41
N LEU A 547 -4.59 16.24 21.66
CA LEU A 547 -3.73 16.54 22.82
C LEU A 547 -2.68 15.44 23.05
N SER A 548 -1.41 15.83 23.14
CA SER A 548 -0.28 14.94 23.47
C SER A 548 0.38 15.39 24.78
N TYR A 549 0.03 14.74 25.88
CA TYR A 549 0.59 15.05 27.20
C TYR A 549 2.08 14.67 27.29
N VAL A 550 2.87 15.53 27.92
CA VAL A 550 4.31 15.32 28.20
C VAL A 550 4.61 15.79 29.62
N VAL A 551 5.36 15.01 30.40
CA VAL A 551 5.82 15.43 31.73
C VAL A 551 7.04 16.32 31.57
N VAL A 552 6.93 17.57 32.02
CA VAL A 552 8.03 18.56 32.06
C VAL A 552 8.30 18.92 33.53
N ARG A 553 9.54 19.29 33.86
CA ARG A 553 9.96 19.73 35.20
C ARG A 553 10.05 21.25 35.28
#